data_AF-A0A1Q7DL20-F1
#
_entry.id   AF-A0A1Q7DL20-F1
#
_cell.length_a   1.000
_cell.length_b   1.000
_cell.length_c   1.000
_cell.angle_alpha   90.00
_cell.angle_beta   90.00
_cell.angle_gamma   90.00
#
_symmetry.space_group_name_H-M   'P 1'
#
loop_
_entity.id
_entity.type
_entity.pdbx_description
1 polymer ?
#
loop_
_entity_poly.entity_id
_entity_poly.type
_entity_poly.pdbx_seq_one_letter_code
_entity_poly.pdbx_strand_id
1 'polypeptide(L)'
;MQRLGPRLHHLEGLDPSELPAVYNLALVLAHPAWYEGFGLPPLEAMACGTPVIVSDTSSLPEVVGDAAIVVAADSPEAWRKALEEVSGDANMAADLRRRGILRAAEFSWTRSAELTWQVFDRVLRGAAA
;
A
#
# COMPACT_ATOMS: atom_id res chain seq x y z
N MET A 1 10.27 0.82 -24.75
CA MET A 1 9.92 1.91 -23.80
C MET A 1 10.95 3.02 -23.96
N GLN A 2 10.52 4.21 -24.36
CA GLN A 2 11.38 5.39 -24.52
C GLN A 2 11.95 5.75 -23.14
N ARG A 3 13.28 5.91 -23.02
CA ARG A 3 13.93 6.18 -21.73
C ARG A 3 13.43 7.53 -21.18
N LEU A 4 12.70 7.53 -20.08
CA LEU A 4 12.08 8.69 -19.40
C LEU A 4 13.10 9.60 -18.67
N GLY A 5 14.30 9.78 -19.24
CA GLY A 5 15.38 10.60 -18.69
C GLY A 5 16.19 9.93 -17.56
N PRO A 6 17.24 10.61 -17.06
CA PRO A 6 18.21 10.03 -16.11
C PRO A 6 17.67 9.87 -14.68
N ARG A 7 16.47 10.36 -14.39
CA ARG A 7 15.83 10.30 -13.06
C ARG A 7 14.94 9.07 -12.86
N LEU A 8 14.71 8.29 -13.92
CA LEU A 8 13.98 7.04 -13.84
C LEU A 8 14.95 5.87 -13.80
N HIS A 9 14.89 5.10 -12.73
CA HIS A 9 15.60 3.84 -12.59
C HIS A 9 14.58 2.70 -12.66
N HIS A 10 14.67 1.87 -13.71
CA HIS A 10 13.88 0.64 -13.80
C HIS A 10 14.67 -0.50 -13.15
N LEU A 11 14.11 -1.10 -12.10
CA LEU A 11 14.69 -2.25 -11.44
C LEU A 11 14.07 -3.52 -12.05
N GLU A 12 14.86 -4.27 -12.82
CA GLU A 12 14.42 -5.53 -13.41
C GLU A 12 14.75 -6.70 -12.49
N GLY A 13 13.76 -7.56 -12.19
CA GLY A 13 13.98 -8.81 -11.48
C GLY A 13 14.41 -8.66 -10.02
N LEU A 14 13.73 -7.80 -9.27
CA LEU A 14 13.97 -7.64 -7.83
C LEU A 14 13.57 -8.92 -7.08
N ASP A 15 14.47 -9.46 -6.26
CA ASP A 15 14.13 -10.59 -5.40
C ASP A 15 13.14 -10.12 -4.31
N PRO A 16 12.11 -10.90 -3.96
CA PRO A 16 11.18 -10.53 -2.89
C PRO A 16 11.86 -10.17 -1.56
N SER A 17 13.03 -10.73 -1.27
CA SER A 17 13.82 -10.42 -0.07
C SER A 17 14.49 -9.03 -0.10
N GLU A 18 14.67 -8.44 -1.29
CA GLU A 18 15.23 -7.09 -1.46
C GLU A 18 14.15 -6.00 -1.38
N LEU A 19 12.89 -6.36 -1.61
CA LEU A 19 11.77 -5.43 -1.65
C LEU A 19 11.60 -4.59 -0.36
N PRO A 20 11.78 -5.15 0.86
CA PRO A 20 11.76 -4.35 2.08
C PRO A 20 12.82 -3.23 2.09
N ALA A 21 14.02 -3.48 1.55
CA ALA A 21 15.06 -2.46 1.49
C ALA A 21 14.66 -1.31 0.54
N VAL A 22 14.04 -1.64 -0.59
CA VAL A 22 13.51 -0.64 -1.54
C VAL A 22 12.42 0.20 -0.89
N TYR A 23 11.47 -0.42 -0.18
CA TYR A 23 10.44 0.33 0.55
C TYR A 23 11.04 1.23 1.62
N ASN A 24 11.88 0.70 2.51
CA ASN A 24 12.49 1.46 3.61
C ASN A 24 13.28 2.69 3.12
N LEU A 25 13.93 2.58 1.97
CA LEU A 25 14.71 3.67 1.36
C LEU A 25 13.87 4.64 0.52
N ALA A 26 12.63 4.28 0.19
CA ALA A 26 11.75 5.16 -0.55
C ALA A 26 11.27 6.32 0.34
N LEU A 27 11.20 7.52 -0.25
CA LEU A 27 10.56 8.67 0.38
C LEU A 27 9.04 8.46 0.48
N VAL A 28 8.46 7.84 -0.55
CA VAL A 28 7.03 7.59 -0.71
C VAL A 28 6.83 6.47 -1.74
N LEU A 29 5.82 5.61 -1.53
CA LEU A 29 5.27 4.74 -2.57
C LEU A 29 4.10 5.48 -3.24
N ALA A 30 4.19 5.68 -4.55
CA ALA A 30 3.05 6.11 -5.37
C ALA A 30 2.50 4.90 -6.14
N HIS A 31 1.24 4.52 -5.86
CA HIS A 31 0.57 3.36 -6.46
C HIS A 31 -0.67 3.77 -7.26
N PRO A 32 -0.48 4.26 -8.50
CA PRO A 32 -1.57 4.78 -9.36
C PRO A 32 -2.33 3.67 -10.09
N ALA A 33 -2.91 2.74 -9.35
CA ALA A 33 -3.62 1.60 -9.93
C ALA A 33 -5.03 2.01 -10.41
N TRP A 34 -5.42 1.56 -11.60
CA TRP A 34 -6.82 1.68 -12.07
C TRP A 34 -7.71 0.58 -11.50
N TYR A 35 -7.09 -0.54 -11.17
CA TYR A 35 -7.71 -1.68 -10.52
C TYR A 35 -6.65 -2.37 -9.68
N GLU A 36 -7.06 -2.81 -8.50
CA GLU A 36 -6.22 -3.52 -7.55
C GLU A 36 -7.04 -4.62 -6.89
N GLY A 37 -6.42 -5.75 -6.58
CA GLY A 37 -7.07 -6.85 -5.87
C GLY A 37 -7.26 -6.48 -4.40
N PHE A 38 -6.22 -6.73 -3.60
CA PHE A 38 -6.22 -6.38 -2.17
C PHE A 38 -5.40 -5.15 -1.83
N GLY A 39 -4.37 -4.80 -2.60
CA GLY A 39 -3.47 -3.70 -2.22
C GLY A 39 -2.37 -4.13 -1.24
N LEU A 40 -1.77 -5.30 -1.49
CA LEU A 40 -0.56 -5.73 -0.76
C LEU A 40 0.60 -4.74 -0.88
N PRO A 41 0.94 -4.17 -2.06
CA PRO A 41 2.10 -3.28 -2.17
C PRO A 41 1.98 -2.02 -1.27
N PRO A 42 0.83 -1.32 -1.20
CA PRO A 42 0.58 -0.30 -0.18
C PRO A 42 0.80 -0.76 1.26
N LEU A 43 0.28 -1.92 1.65
CA LEU A 43 0.44 -2.43 3.03
C LEU A 43 1.89 -2.82 3.34
N GLU A 44 2.60 -3.40 2.39
CA GLU A 44 4.01 -3.75 2.53
C GLU A 44 4.87 -2.50 2.71
N ALA A 45 4.63 -1.45 1.93
CA ALA A 45 5.27 -0.14 2.10
C ALA A 45 4.94 0.49 3.45
N MET A 46 3.67 0.46 3.86
CA MET A 46 3.25 0.93 5.19
C MET A 46 3.93 0.18 6.34
N ALA A 47 4.07 -1.14 6.23
CA ALA A 47 4.76 -1.99 7.20
C ALA A 47 6.26 -1.67 7.28
N CYS A 48 6.87 -1.24 6.17
CA CYS A 48 8.24 -0.72 6.11
C CYS A 48 8.35 0.74 6.60
N GLY A 49 7.25 1.35 7.04
CA GLY A 49 7.24 2.74 7.49
C GLY A 49 7.43 3.73 6.35
N THR A 50 7.03 3.39 5.13
CA THR A 50 7.07 4.27 3.95
C THR A 50 5.72 4.95 3.79
N PRO A 51 5.67 6.29 3.62
CA PRO A 51 4.44 6.98 3.26
C PRO A 51 3.86 6.44 1.95
N VAL A 52 2.54 6.40 1.85
CA VAL A 52 1.85 5.83 0.69
C VAL A 52 0.88 6.86 0.10
N ILE A 53 0.86 6.92 -1.24
CA ILE A 53 -0.15 7.60 -2.04
C ILE A 53 -0.79 6.54 -2.95
N VAL A 54 -2.10 6.38 -2.88
CA VAL A 54 -2.86 5.43 -3.71
C VAL A 54 -3.92 6.14 -4.54
N SER A 55 -4.36 5.47 -5.60
CA SER A 55 -5.59 5.84 -6.28
C SER A 55 -6.83 5.60 -5.42
N ASP A 56 -7.90 6.32 -5.73
CA ASP A 56 -9.23 6.23 -5.12
C ASP A 56 -10.08 5.05 -5.62
N THR A 57 -9.45 4.01 -6.18
CA THR A 57 -10.13 2.92 -6.89
C THR A 57 -10.01 1.57 -6.17
N SER A 58 -10.98 0.69 -6.45
CA SER A 58 -11.01 -0.68 -5.93
C SER A 58 -10.91 -0.75 -4.40
N SER A 59 -10.15 -1.72 -3.88
CA SER A 59 -9.90 -1.95 -2.46
C SER A 59 -8.98 -0.92 -1.79
N LEU A 60 -8.30 -0.06 -2.56
CA LEU A 60 -7.24 0.78 -2.03
C LEU A 60 -7.71 1.75 -0.92
N PRO A 61 -8.82 2.52 -1.06
CA PRO A 61 -9.28 3.41 0.00
C PRO A 61 -9.65 2.67 1.28
N GLU A 62 -10.22 1.47 1.15
CA GLU A 62 -10.56 0.63 2.30
C GLU A 62 -9.29 0.12 3.00
N VAL A 63 -8.33 -0.38 2.22
CA VAL A 63 -7.11 -1.02 2.74
C VAL A 63 -6.21 -0.01 3.44
N VAL A 64 -6.01 1.17 2.85
CA VAL A 64 -5.13 2.19 3.43
C VAL A 64 -5.79 3.00 4.55
N GLY A 65 -7.13 3.04 4.61
CA GLY A 65 -7.86 3.84 5.60
C GLY A 65 -7.45 5.31 5.57
N ASP A 66 -7.23 5.90 6.75
CA ASP A 66 -6.73 7.27 6.86
C ASP A 66 -5.19 7.37 6.79
N ALA A 67 -4.48 6.24 6.67
CA ALA A 67 -3.01 6.18 6.76
C ALA A 67 -2.26 6.49 5.46
N ALA A 68 -2.95 6.87 4.39
CA ALA A 68 -2.39 7.26 3.11
C ALA A 68 -3.06 8.51 2.54
N ILE A 69 -2.42 9.13 1.54
CA ILE A 69 -3.09 10.10 0.69
C ILE A 69 -3.79 9.34 -0.44
N VAL A 70 -5.07 9.62 -0.65
CA VAL A 70 -5.89 9.01 -1.70
C VAL A 70 -6.19 10.06 -2.76
N VAL A 71 -5.88 9.76 -4.02
CA VAL A 71 -6.04 10.69 -5.15
C VAL A 71 -6.76 10.03 -6.33
N ALA A 72 -7.39 10.83 -7.18
CA ALA A 72 -8.02 10.31 -8.41
C ALA A 72 -6.97 9.65 -9.32
N ALA A 73 -7.24 8.41 -9.76
CA ALA A 73 -6.31 7.63 -10.59
C ALA A 73 -5.89 8.35 -11.89
N ASP A 74 -6.81 9.10 -12.48
CA ASP A 74 -6.66 9.78 -13.78
C ASP A 74 -6.21 11.24 -13.68
N SER A 75 -5.77 11.68 -12.50
CA SER A 75 -5.39 13.08 -12.24
C SER A 75 -3.90 13.26 -11.95
N PRO A 76 -3.04 13.40 -12.98
CA PRO A 76 -1.61 13.66 -12.79
C PRO A 76 -1.30 14.86 -11.89
N GLU A 77 -2.16 15.87 -11.91
CA GLU A 77 -2.03 17.06 -11.07
C GLU A 77 -2.27 16.76 -9.59
N ALA A 78 -3.23 15.90 -9.25
CA ALA A 78 -3.43 15.45 -7.87
C ALA A 78 -2.24 14.62 -7.37
N TRP A 79 -1.71 13.73 -8.21
CA TRP A 79 -0.50 12.96 -7.91
C TRP A 79 0.71 13.85 -7.67
N ARG A 80 0.92 14.85 -8.53
CA ARG A 80 2.00 15.83 -8.38
C ARG A 80 1.92 16.55 -7.03
N LYS A 81 0.74 17.08 -6.68
CA LYS A 81 0.53 17.79 -5.41
C LYS A 81 0.79 16.88 -4.22
N ALA A 82 0.24 15.66 -4.21
CA ALA A 82 0.45 14.70 -3.13
C ALA A 82 1.95 14.33 -2.97
N LEU A 83 2.69 14.18 -4.07
CA LEU A 83 4.13 13.93 -4.04
C LEU A 83 4.91 15.13 -3.50
N GLU A 84 4.58 16.36 -3.91
CA GLU A 84 5.17 17.61 -3.41
C GLU A 84 4.89 17.79 -1.92
N GLU A 85 3.68 17.48 -1.48
CA GLU A 85 3.24 17.53 -0.09
C GLU A 85 4.05 16.57 0.81
N VAL A 86 4.13 15.29 0.44
CA VAL A 86 4.89 14.30 1.23
C VAL A 86 6.39 14.58 1.21
N SER A 87 6.93 15.09 0.10
CA SER A 87 8.37 15.41 0.00
C SER A 87 8.74 16.75 0.64
N GLY A 88 7.80 17.68 0.76
CA GLY A 88 8.01 19.02 1.29
C GLY A 88 7.67 19.21 2.78
N ASP A 89 6.81 18.36 3.35
CA ASP A 89 6.40 18.43 4.75
C ASP A 89 6.84 17.18 5.55
N ALA A 90 7.95 17.33 6.28
CA ALA A 90 8.51 16.27 7.10
C ALA A 90 7.59 15.84 8.26
N ASN A 91 6.75 16.73 8.79
CA ASN A 91 5.83 16.39 9.88
C ASN A 91 4.68 15.53 9.35
N MET A 92 4.11 15.92 8.21
CA MET A 92 3.08 15.12 7.55
C MET A 92 3.62 13.75 7.13
N ALA A 93 4.83 13.70 6.55
CA ALA A 93 5.47 12.44 6.21
C ALA A 93 5.65 11.55 7.44
N ALA A 94 6.16 12.09 8.56
CA ALA A 94 6.34 11.34 9.79
C ALA A 94 5.01 10.80 10.36
N ASP A 95 3.94 11.59 10.29
CA ASP A 95 2.61 11.15 10.74
C ASP A 95 2.04 10.05 9.83
N LEU A 96 2.17 10.17 8.51
CA LEU A 96 1.78 9.12 7.56
C LEU A 96 2.57 7.82 7.80
N ARG A 97 3.89 7.90 8.08
CA ARG A 97 4.69 6.71 8.45
C ARG A 97 4.13 6.04 9.70
N ARG A 98 3.85 6.82 10.74
CA ARG A 98 3.31 6.31 12.01
C ARG A 98 1.95 5.65 11.81
N ARG A 99 1.02 6.31 11.10
CA ARG A 99 -0.30 5.76 10.81
C ARG A 99 -0.22 4.53 9.91
N GLY A 100 0.66 4.54 8.92
CA GLY A 100 0.91 3.41 8.03
C GLY A 100 1.33 2.16 8.78
N ILE A 101 2.33 2.27 9.67
CA ILE A 101 2.79 1.14 10.49
C ILE A 101 1.64 0.57 11.33
N LEU A 102 0.86 1.44 11.98
CA LEU A 102 -0.28 1.02 12.79
C LEU A 102 -1.36 0.32 11.95
N ARG A 103 -1.69 0.89 10.78
CA ARG A 103 -2.67 0.31 9.85
C ARG A 103 -2.20 -1.05 9.33
N ALA A 104 -0.95 -1.16 8.90
CA ALA A 104 -0.39 -2.41 8.39
C ALA A 104 -0.41 -3.53 9.45
N ALA A 105 -0.18 -3.19 10.72
CA ALA A 105 -0.21 -4.16 11.83
C ALA A 105 -1.59 -4.80 12.07
N GLU A 106 -2.67 -4.21 11.54
CA GLU A 106 -4.02 -4.80 11.62
C GLU A 106 -4.20 -6.01 10.70
N PHE A 107 -3.29 -6.17 9.72
CA PHE A 107 -3.31 -7.22 8.70
C PHE A 107 -2.21 -8.25 8.97
N SER A 108 -2.57 -9.53 8.92
CA SER A 108 -1.59 -10.62 8.93
C SER A 108 -2.14 -11.85 8.22
N TRP A 109 -1.25 -12.64 7.63
CA TRP A 109 -1.62 -13.92 7.04
C TRP A 109 -2.23 -14.87 8.06
N THR A 110 -1.73 -14.85 9.30
CA THR A 110 -2.30 -15.63 10.41
C THR A 110 -3.76 -15.27 10.66
N ARG A 111 -4.08 -13.97 10.78
CA ARG A 111 -5.45 -13.50 10.96
C ARG A 111 -6.33 -13.88 9.78
N SER A 112 -5.85 -13.74 8.55
CA SER A 112 -6.58 -14.15 7.35
C SER A 112 -6.90 -15.65 7.37
N ALA A 113 -5.93 -16.49 7.74
CA ALA A 113 -6.12 -17.93 7.85
C ALA A 113 -7.13 -18.30 8.95
N GLU A 114 -7.04 -17.68 10.12
CA GLU A 114 -7.97 -17.90 11.24
C GLU A 114 -9.40 -17.53 10.88
N LEU A 115 -9.61 -16.35 10.28
CA LEU A 115 -10.93 -15.88 9.86
C LEU A 115 -11.52 -16.79 8.76
N THR A 116 -10.69 -17.22 7.81
CA THR A 116 -11.11 -18.15 6.75
C THR A 116 -11.50 -19.51 7.34
N TRP A 117 -10.70 -20.03 8.28
CA TRP A 117 -10.97 -21.30 8.94
C TRP A 117 -12.28 -21.27 9.74
N GLN A 118 -12.58 -20.17 10.43
CA GLN A 118 -13.84 -19.99 11.15
C GLN A 118 -15.06 -20.10 10.22
N VAL A 119 -14.95 -19.64 8.97
CA VAL A 119 -16.03 -19.80 7.98
C VAL A 119 -16.18 -21.27 7.59
N PHE A 120 -15.08 -21.98 7.33
CA PHE A 120 -15.14 -23.41 7.02
C PHE A 120 -15.73 -24.24 8.16
N ASP A 121 -15.29 -24.04 9.39
CA ASP A 121 -15.82 -24.75 10.57
C ASP A 121 -17.31 -24.47 10.77
N ARG A 122 -17.76 -23.22 10.58
CA ARG A 122 -19.18 -22.85 10.66
C ARG A 122 -20.03 -23.57 9.61
N VAL A 123 -19.58 -23.61 8.36
CA VAL A 123 -20.31 -24.27 7.27
C VAL A 123 -20.37 -25.78 7.47
N LEU A 124 -19.26 -26.41 7.89
CA LEU A 124 -19.21 -27.86 8.14
C LEU A 124 -20.09 -28.27 9.33
N ARG A 125 -20.12 -27.48 10.41
CA ARG A 125 -21.01 -27.74 11.56
C ARG A 125 -22.48 -27.48 11.24
N GLY A 126 -22.77 -26.46 10.44
CA GLY A 126 -24.14 -26.11 10.03
C GLY A 126 -24.74 -27.07 9.00
N ALA A 127 -23.92 -27.71 8.16
CA ALA A 127 -24.36 -28.73 7.20
C ALA A 127 -24.58 -30.13 7.83
N ALA A 128 -24.17 -30.32 9.09
CA ALA A 128 -24.34 -31.56 9.85
C ALA A 128 -25.60 -31.58 10.74
N ALA A 129 -26.44 -30.53 10.65
CA ALA A 129 -27.75 -30.41 11.29
C ALA A 129 -28.87 -30.49 10.23
#